data_AF-A0A2N7VQ10-F1
#
_entry.id   AF-A0A2N7VQ10-F1
#
_cell.length_a   1.000
_cell.length_b   1.000
_cell.length_c   1.000
_cell.angle_alpha   90.00
_cell.angle_beta   90.00
_cell.angle_gamma   90.00
#
_symmetry.space_group_name_H-M   'P 1'
#
loop_
_entity.id
_entity.type
_entity.pdbx_description
1 polymer ?
#
loop_
_entity_poly.entity_id
_entity_poly.type
_entity_poly.pdbx_seq_one_letter_code
_entity_poly.pdbx_strand_id
1 'polypeptide(L)'
;MIFNLLDFSHLPFLHPTTVGGSADYAAVLPKVERKERGVRLTKWVPNTEPPPYSAKYSDYPAGARVDRWMYYDFLVPGVLLMDSGMTPAGAGGQDKHRENAIAFRGCQALTPETEDSTHYFFAHPHNFLIDRPEVTKDIHAGIVHAFEEDRDMITSQQENLAQDPEFKMVPLSVDAALSQFRWVVDRFIEAEQQTEGKGGASATVV
;
A
#
# COMPACT_ATOMS: atom_id res chain seq x y z
N MET A 1 -4.24 -8.30 7.84
CA MET A 1 -3.76 -7.93 6.48
C MET A 1 -4.02 -6.47 6.11
N ILE A 2 -5.28 -5.99 6.06
CA ILE A 2 -5.62 -4.61 5.63
C ILE A 2 -4.84 -3.54 6.40
N PHE A 3 -4.67 -3.72 7.72
CA PHE A 3 -4.01 -2.74 8.58
C PHE A 3 -2.50 -2.63 8.26
N ASN A 4 -1.86 -3.76 7.95
CA ASN A 4 -0.47 -3.77 7.48
C ASN A 4 -0.31 -2.98 6.17
N LEU A 5 -1.24 -3.16 5.21
CA LEU A 5 -1.18 -2.45 3.93
C LEU A 5 -1.51 -0.95 4.03
N LEU A 6 -2.14 -0.51 5.12
CA LEU A 6 -2.51 0.88 5.34
C LEU A 6 -1.54 1.63 6.27
N ASP A 7 -0.75 0.91 7.06
CA ASP A 7 0.26 1.48 7.93
C ASP A 7 1.61 1.51 7.22
N PHE A 8 2.08 2.68 6.83
CA PHE A 8 3.39 2.83 6.19
C PHE A 8 4.50 3.14 7.20
N SER A 9 4.15 3.29 8.48
CA SER A 9 5.12 3.51 9.56
C SER A 9 5.98 2.27 9.82
N HIS A 10 5.52 1.09 9.43
CA HIS A 10 6.28 -0.16 9.55
C HIS A 10 7.40 -0.29 8.50
N LEU A 11 7.32 0.44 7.37
CA LEU A 11 8.25 0.27 6.25
C LEU A 11 9.72 0.52 6.61
N PRO A 12 10.09 1.54 7.42
CA PRO A 12 11.48 1.70 7.86
C PRO A 12 11.97 0.59 8.81
N PHE A 13 11.06 -0.21 9.39
CA PHE A 13 11.38 -1.24 10.38
C PHE A 13 11.39 -2.66 9.79
N LEU A 14 10.39 -3.02 8.97
CA LEU A 14 10.34 -4.33 8.31
C LEU A 14 11.02 -4.32 6.94
N HIS A 15 11.00 -3.19 6.23
CA HIS A 15 11.49 -3.11 4.84
C HIS A 15 12.71 -2.18 4.64
N PRO A 16 13.68 -2.08 5.57
CA PRO A 16 14.71 -1.03 5.53
C PRO A 16 15.62 -1.10 4.29
N THR A 17 15.73 -2.26 3.64
CA THR A 17 16.61 -2.51 2.49
C THR A 17 15.87 -2.52 1.14
N THR A 18 14.54 -2.55 1.15
CA THR A 18 13.69 -2.67 -0.04
C THR A 18 12.84 -1.40 -0.27
N VAL A 19 11.99 -1.05 0.70
CA VAL A 19 11.01 0.06 0.59
C VAL A 19 11.35 1.23 1.53
N GLY A 20 11.94 0.92 2.68
CA GLY A 20 12.44 1.87 3.67
C GLY A 20 13.41 2.85 3.04
N GLY A 21 12.96 4.09 2.89
CA GLY A 21 13.78 5.17 2.35
C GLY A 21 14.79 5.69 3.37
N SER A 22 15.59 6.68 2.95
CA SER A 22 16.43 7.49 3.82
C SER A 22 15.62 8.19 4.92
N ALA A 23 16.29 8.64 5.99
CA ALA A 23 15.64 9.37 7.09
C ALA A 23 14.81 10.58 6.60
N ASP A 24 15.29 11.27 5.56
CA ASP A 24 14.59 12.37 4.90
C ASP A 24 13.23 11.94 4.31
N TYR A 25 13.15 10.73 3.75
CA TYR A 25 11.91 10.17 3.25
C TYR A 25 10.97 9.79 4.42
N ALA A 26 11.50 9.25 5.51
CA ALA A 26 10.70 8.87 6.67
C ALA A 26 10.06 10.08 7.39
N ALA A 27 10.73 11.23 7.37
CA ALA A 27 10.24 12.47 8.00
C ALA A 27 9.00 13.09 7.31
N VAL A 28 8.76 12.76 6.04
CA VAL A 28 7.60 13.30 5.29
C VAL A 28 6.38 12.41 5.48
N LEU A 29 5.36 12.92 6.15
CA LEU A 29 4.08 12.22 6.29
C LEU A 29 3.25 12.31 5.01
N PRO A 30 2.55 11.24 4.60
CA PRO A 30 1.63 11.28 3.48
C PRO A 30 0.42 12.15 3.78
N LYS A 31 -0.10 12.86 2.77
CA LYS A 31 -1.44 13.44 2.82
C LYS A 31 -2.47 12.33 2.66
N VAL A 32 -3.44 12.27 3.58
CA VAL A 32 -4.56 11.31 3.54
C VAL A 32 -5.83 12.03 3.10
N GLU A 33 -6.51 11.50 2.10
CA GLU A 33 -7.78 12.02 1.60
C GLU A 33 -8.82 10.90 1.54
N ARG A 34 -10.01 11.12 2.10
CA ARG A 34 -11.13 10.18 1.96
C ARG A 34 -11.69 10.25 0.55
N LYS A 35 -11.97 9.09 -0.04
CA LYS A 35 -12.65 8.91 -1.33
C LYS A 35 -14.00 8.25 -1.09
N GLU A 36 -14.87 8.26 -2.09
CA GLU A 36 -16.19 7.63 -1.99
C GLU A 36 -16.11 6.14 -1.61
N ARG A 37 -15.16 5.43 -2.21
CA ARG A 37 -14.97 3.98 -2.05
C ARG A 37 -13.69 3.61 -1.29
N GLY A 38 -13.06 4.56 -0.58
CA GLY A 38 -11.80 4.25 0.11
C GLY A 38 -11.02 5.48 0.56
N VAL A 39 -9.69 5.38 0.55
CA VAL A 39 -8.78 6.46 0.91
C VAL A 39 -7.68 6.60 -0.14
N ARG A 40 -7.23 7.83 -0.37
CA ARG A 40 -6.06 8.15 -1.17
C ARG A 40 -4.96 8.64 -0.24
N LEU A 41 -3.77 8.10 -0.42
CA LEU A 41 -2.56 8.64 0.17
C LEU A 41 -1.65 9.19 -0.91
N THR A 42 -1.14 10.39 -0.64
CA THR A 42 -0.25 11.10 -1.54
C THR A 42 0.99 11.52 -0.77
N LYS A 43 2.12 10.92 -1.13
CA LYS A 43 3.45 11.30 -0.62
C LYS A 43 4.33 11.73 -1.78
N TRP A 44 4.84 12.95 -1.68
CA TRP A 44 5.78 13.53 -2.63
C TRP A 44 6.98 14.04 -1.86
N VAL A 45 8.18 13.62 -2.26
CA VAL A 45 9.44 13.97 -1.59
C VAL A 45 10.41 14.45 -2.66
N PRO A 46 10.54 15.78 -2.85
CA PRO A 46 11.45 16.33 -3.84
C PRO A 46 12.91 16.30 -3.33
N ASN A 47 13.85 16.30 -4.27
CA ASN A 47 15.29 16.49 -4.03
C ASN A 47 15.87 15.61 -2.90
N THR A 48 15.57 14.32 -2.93
CA THR A 48 16.02 13.33 -1.93
C THR A 48 17.01 12.33 -2.53
N GLU A 49 17.65 11.55 -1.68
CA GLU A 49 18.49 10.43 -2.11
C GLU A 49 17.64 9.32 -2.76
N PRO A 50 18.11 8.74 -3.88
CA PRO A 50 17.42 7.63 -4.50
C PRO A 50 17.48 6.41 -3.57
N PRO A 51 16.37 5.67 -3.40
CA PRO A 51 16.37 4.45 -2.60
C PRO A 51 17.34 3.44 -3.24
N PRO A 52 18.25 2.80 -2.46
CA PRO A 52 19.27 1.91 -3.00
C PRO A 52 18.70 0.82 -3.93
N TYR A 53 17.54 0.27 -3.55
CA TYR A 53 16.84 -0.76 -4.31
C TYR A 53 16.45 -0.31 -5.73
N SER A 54 15.89 0.90 -5.89
CA SER A 54 15.51 1.42 -7.22
C SER A 54 16.70 2.05 -7.95
N ALA A 55 17.68 2.57 -7.22
CA ALA A 55 18.88 3.19 -7.79
C ALA A 55 19.71 2.20 -8.61
N LYS A 56 19.74 0.92 -8.24
CA LYS A 56 20.49 -0.11 -8.99
C LYS A 56 19.94 -0.36 -10.41
N TYR A 57 18.71 0.07 -10.68
CA TYR A 57 18.05 -0.06 -11.98
C TYR A 57 18.05 1.22 -12.81
N SER A 58 18.48 2.35 -12.23
CA SER A 58 18.54 3.61 -12.95
C SER A 58 19.90 3.80 -13.64
N ASP A 59 19.91 4.65 -14.66
CA ASP A 59 21.12 5.15 -15.33
C ASP A 59 21.52 6.55 -14.82
N TYR A 60 21.01 6.94 -13.65
CA TYR A 60 21.21 8.27 -13.11
C TYR A 60 22.68 8.49 -12.71
N PRO A 61 23.23 9.71 -12.89
CA PRO A 61 24.59 10.02 -12.47
C PRO A 61 24.83 9.72 -10.99
N ALA A 62 26.05 9.30 -10.65
CA ALA A 62 26.43 9.10 -9.26
C ALA A 62 26.23 10.39 -8.44
N GLY A 63 25.55 10.27 -7.29
CA GLY A 63 25.20 11.42 -6.45
C GLY A 63 24.00 12.25 -6.94
N ALA A 64 23.33 11.84 -8.02
CA ALA A 64 22.12 12.52 -8.48
C ALA A 64 21.02 12.44 -7.40
N ARG A 65 20.35 13.58 -7.18
CA ARG A 65 19.14 13.66 -6.35
C ARG A 65 17.92 13.33 -7.20
N VAL A 66 16.88 12.83 -6.55
CA VAL A 66 15.63 12.42 -7.20
C VAL A 66 14.42 13.09 -6.56
N ASP A 67 13.38 13.27 -7.35
CA ASP A 67 12.04 13.53 -6.84
C ASP A 67 11.30 12.19 -6.76
N ARG A 68 10.78 11.86 -5.58
CA ARG A 68 10.08 10.59 -5.30
C ARG A 68 8.61 10.81 -5.09
N TRP A 69 7.81 9.87 -5.57
CA TRP A 69 6.39 9.80 -5.27
C TRP A 69 5.96 8.42 -4.81
N MET A 70 4.92 8.43 -3.99
CA MET A 70 4.17 7.27 -3.57
C MET A 70 2.73 7.71 -3.43
N TYR A 71 1.94 7.39 -4.44
CA TYR A 71 0.51 7.63 -4.49
C TYR A 71 -0.17 6.29 -4.44
N TYR A 72 -1.16 6.13 -3.57
CA TYR A 72 -1.97 4.93 -3.61
C TYR A 72 -3.40 5.19 -3.19
N ASP A 73 -4.29 4.41 -3.79
CA ASP A 73 -5.68 4.31 -3.41
C ASP A 73 -5.89 2.97 -2.73
N PHE A 74 -6.50 2.97 -1.54
CA PHE A 74 -6.98 1.76 -0.91
C PHE A 74 -8.50 1.78 -0.91
N LEU A 75 -9.09 0.80 -1.62
CA LEU A 75 -10.48 0.80 -2.03
C LEU A 75 -11.21 -0.43 -1.49
N VAL A 76 -12.47 -0.26 -1.09
CA VAL A 76 -13.36 -1.38 -0.74
C VAL A 76 -13.59 -2.27 -1.97
N PRO A 77 -13.45 -3.61 -1.86
CA PRO A 77 -13.42 -4.40 -0.61
C PRO A 77 -12.04 -4.66 0.03
N GLY A 78 -10.95 -4.20 -0.55
CA GLY A 78 -9.59 -4.50 -0.06
C GLY A 78 -8.55 -4.45 -1.18
N VAL A 79 -8.67 -3.46 -2.06
CA VAL A 79 -7.82 -3.31 -3.26
C VAL A 79 -6.92 -2.10 -3.08
N LEU A 80 -5.61 -2.34 -3.10
CA LEU A 80 -4.56 -1.32 -3.12
C LEU A 80 -4.10 -1.12 -4.56
N LEU A 81 -4.20 0.12 -5.04
CA LEU A 81 -3.62 0.56 -6.31
C LEU A 81 -2.49 1.55 -6.01
N MET A 82 -1.27 1.23 -6.42
CA MET A 82 -0.08 2.01 -6.13
C MET A 82 0.56 2.55 -7.40
N ASP A 83 0.80 3.85 -7.42
CA ASP A 83 1.67 4.56 -8.33
C ASP A 83 2.86 5.07 -7.52
N SER A 84 4.03 4.46 -7.71
CA SER A 84 5.26 4.88 -7.04
C SER A 84 6.41 4.97 -8.02
N GLY A 85 7.43 5.75 -7.66
CA GLY A 85 8.62 5.86 -8.47
C GLY A 85 9.49 7.06 -8.13
N MET A 86 10.45 7.30 -9.01
CA MET A 86 11.39 8.41 -8.92
C MET A 86 11.81 8.92 -10.29
N THR A 87 12.11 10.21 -10.36
CA THR A 87 12.75 10.89 -11.51
C THR A 87 13.96 11.69 -11.03
N PRO A 88 14.92 12.04 -11.90
CA PRO A 88 15.94 13.03 -11.55
C PRO A 88 15.28 14.31 -11.00
N ALA A 89 15.89 14.91 -9.98
CA ALA A 89 15.32 16.08 -9.32
C ALA A 89 15.11 17.24 -10.32
N GLY A 90 13.91 17.83 -10.29
CA GLY A 90 13.55 18.95 -11.15
C GLY A 90 13.12 18.58 -12.58
N ALA A 91 13.07 17.29 -12.94
CA ALA A 91 12.75 16.84 -14.31
C ALA A 91 11.26 16.88 -14.69
N GLY A 92 10.35 17.27 -13.80
CA GLY A 92 8.91 17.28 -14.14
C GLY A 92 7.93 17.45 -12.99
N GLY A 93 8.36 17.26 -11.73
CA GLY A 93 7.49 17.45 -10.58
C GLY A 93 6.30 16.48 -10.51
N GLN A 94 5.44 16.68 -9.52
CA GLN A 94 4.35 15.79 -9.07
C GLN A 94 3.40 15.28 -10.19
N ASP A 95 3.23 16.04 -11.28
CA ASP A 95 2.24 15.74 -12.33
C ASP A 95 2.74 15.97 -13.78
N LYS A 96 4.03 16.26 -14.01
CA LYS A 96 4.55 16.50 -15.37
C LYS A 96 5.73 15.58 -15.67
N HIS A 97 5.80 15.16 -16.94
CA HIS A 97 6.92 14.47 -17.58
C HIS A 97 7.67 13.44 -16.71
N ARG A 98 7.19 12.20 -16.72
CA ARG A 98 7.88 11.03 -16.15
C ARG A 98 8.87 10.41 -17.13
N GLU A 99 9.51 11.26 -17.94
CA GLU A 99 10.55 10.81 -18.86
C GLU A 99 11.77 10.35 -18.06
N ASN A 100 12.35 9.22 -18.45
CA ASN A 100 13.38 8.51 -17.69
C ASN A 100 13.00 8.17 -16.23
N ALA A 101 11.70 8.03 -15.93
CA ALA A 101 11.26 7.61 -14.60
C ALA A 101 11.51 6.12 -14.34
N ILE A 102 11.98 5.81 -13.14
CA ILE A 102 11.91 4.46 -12.57
C ILE A 102 10.61 4.38 -11.78
N ALA A 103 9.60 3.73 -12.35
CA ALA A 103 8.24 3.71 -11.82
C ALA A 103 7.66 2.30 -11.73
N PHE A 104 6.81 2.12 -10.72
CA PHE A 104 6.04 0.92 -10.46
C PHE A 104 4.54 1.23 -10.47
N ARG A 105 3.75 0.23 -10.86
CA ARG A 105 2.29 0.26 -10.89
C ARG A 105 1.73 -0.92 -10.10
N GLY A 106 1.91 -0.87 -8.78
CA GLY A 106 1.50 -1.95 -7.88
C GLY A 106 -0.02 -2.12 -7.81
N CYS A 107 -0.47 -3.35 -7.74
CA CYS A 107 -1.83 -3.71 -7.36
C CYS A 107 -1.75 -4.83 -6.33
N GLN A 108 -2.50 -4.70 -5.24
CA GLN A 108 -2.68 -5.78 -4.27
C GLN A 108 -4.17 -5.89 -3.97
N ALA A 109 -4.68 -7.11 -3.88
CA ALA A 109 -6.08 -7.35 -3.58
C ALA A 109 -6.19 -8.44 -2.53
N LEU A 110 -6.96 -8.15 -1.49
CA LEU A 110 -7.30 -9.07 -0.43
C LEU A 110 -8.71 -9.60 -0.65
N THR A 111 -8.88 -10.91 -0.54
CA THR A 111 -10.21 -11.55 -0.58
C THR A 111 -10.34 -12.44 0.65
N PRO A 112 -11.30 -12.18 1.55
CA PRO A 112 -11.56 -13.08 2.68
C PRO A 112 -11.89 -14.49 2.17
N GLU A 113 -11.33 -15.52 2.82
CA GLU A 113 -11.65 -16.94 2.56
C GLU A 113 -12.49 -17.49 3.72
N THR A 114 -11.99 -17.33 4.94
CA THR A 114 -12.71 -17.63 6.20
C THR A 114 -12.64 -16.43 7.15
N GLU A 115 -13.09 -16.60 8.39
CA GLU A 115 -12.92 -15.60 9.45
C GLU A 115 -11.45 -15.32 9.77
N ASP A 116 -10.57 -16.31 9.60
CA ASP A 116 -9.16 -16.30 9.99
C ASP A 116 -8.18 -16.52 8.82
N SER A 117 -8.66 -16.58 7.57
CA SER A 117 -7.84 -16.75 6.38
C SER A 117 -8.25 -15.82 5.23
N THR A 118 -7.30 -15.49 4.36
CA THR A 118 -7.51 -14.61 3.22
C THR A 118 -6.57 -14.94 2.07
N HIS A 119 -7.07 -14.78 0.85
CA HIS A 119 -6.24 -14.78 -0.34
C HIS A 119 -5.61 -13.41 -0.57
N TYR A 120 -4.30 -13.40 -0.82
CA TYR A 120 -3.53 -12.22 -1.15
C TYR A 120 -3.07 -12.28 -2.60
N PHE A 121 -3.62 -11.42 -3.46
CA PHE A 121 -3.23 -11.30 -4.85
C PHE A 121 -2.36 -10.05 -5.03
N PHE A 122 -1.32 -10.14 -5.86
CA PHE A 122 -0.47 -9.00 -6.15
C PHE A 122 0.03 -8.98 -7.59
N ALA A 123 0.28 -7.76 -8.07
CA ALA A 123 1.00 -7.48 -9.29
C ALA A 123 1.89 -6.26 -9.05
N HIS A 124 3.10 -6.28 -9.60
CA HIS A 124 4.03 -5.15 -9.46
C HIS A 124 4.75 -4.83 -10.78
N PRO A 125 3.99 -4.45 -11.83
CA PRO A 125 4.57 -4.03 -13.09
C PRO A 125 5.46 -2.80 -12.92
N HIS A 126 6.50 -2.75 -13.75
CA HIS A 126 7.51 -1.70 -13.79
C HIS A 126 7.71 -1.21 -15.24
N ASN A 127 8.25 -0.01 -15.42
CA ASN A 127 8.38 0.63 -16.73
C ASN A 127 9.84 0.71 -17.25
N PHE A 128 10.80 0.07 -16.59
CA PHE A 128 12.24 0.23 -16.86
C PHE A 128 12.88 -1.13 -17.11
N LEU A 129 13.91 -1.20 -17.95
CA LEU A 129 14.61 -2.46 -18.26
C LEU A 129 13.65 -3.61 -18.65
N ILE A 130 12.56 -3.29 -19.36
CA ILE A 130 11.50 -4.25 -19.71
C ILE A 130 11.99 -5.40 -20.60
N ASP A 131 13.05 -5.18 -21.37
CA ASP A 131 13.70 -6.18 -22.22
C ASP A 131 14.66 -7.11 -21.44
N ARG A 132 14.71 -6.98 -20.11
CA ARG A 132 15.58 -7.74 -19.21
C ARG A 132 14.76 -8.60 -18.24
N PRO A 133 14.40 -9.84 -18.60
CA PRO A 133 13.57 -10.72 -17.77
C PRO A 133 14.14 -10.96 -16.37
N GLU A 134 15.47 -10.94 -16.21
CA GLU A 134 16.16 -11.07 -14.94
C GLU A 134 15.82 -9.96 -13.95
N VAL A 135 15.58 -8.73 -14.43
CA VAL A 135 15.17 -7.60 -13.59
C VAL A 135 13.78 -7.86 -13.02
N THR A 136 12.85 -8.33 -13.85
CA THR A 136 11.50 -8.69 -13.39
C THR A 136 11.53 -9.84 -12.37
N LYS A 137 12.42 -10.83 -12.56
CA LYS A 137 12.60 -11.94 -11.60
C LYS A 137 13.17 -11.46 -10.27
N ASP A 138 14.16 -10.57 -10.29
CA ASP A 138 14.75 -9.99 -9.08
C ASP A 138 13.72 -9.15 -8.32
N ILE A 139 12.93 -8.34 -9.05
CA ILE A 139 11.83 -7.56 -8.47
C ILE A 139 10.80 -8.47 -7.81
N HIS A 140 10.37 -9.51 -8.51
CA HIS A 140 9.42 -10.48 -7.98
C HIS A 140 9.95 -11.17 -6.71
N ALA A 141 11.21 -11.62 -6.72
CA ALA A 141 11.83 -12.27 -5.57
C ALA A 141 11.91 -11.33 -4.35
N GLY A 142 12.29 -10.06 -4.56
CA GLY A 142 12.31 -9.07 -3.49
C GLY A 142 10.93 -8.79 -2.88
N ILE A 143 9.88 -8.75 -3.70
CA ILE A 143 8.50 -8.55 -3.24
C ILE A 143 7.99 -9.76 -2.46
N VAL A 144 8.23 -10.97 -2.96
CA VAL A 144 7.85 -12.20 -2.26
C VAL A 144 8.53 -12.27 -0.90
N HIS A 145 9.82 -11.93 -0.82
CA HIS A 145 10.54 -11.90 0.44
C HIS A 145 9.89 -10.92 1.45
N ALA A 146 9.59 -9.70 1.02
CA ALA A 146 8.89 -8.71 1.84
C ALA A 146 7.50 -9.20 2.32
N PHE A 147 6.76 -9.92 1.48
CA PHE A 147 5.46 -10.47 1.87
C PHE A 147 5.56 -11.62 2.87
N GLU A 148 6.63 -12.41 2.84
CA GLU A 148 6.86 -13.43 3.86
C GLU A 148 7.09 -12.79 5.24
N GLU A 149 7.84 -11.68 5.28
CA GLU A 149 8.04 -10.90 6.51
C GLU A 149 6.72 -10.29 7.02
N ASP A 150 5.93 -9.70 6.13
CA ASP A 150 4.59 -9.18 6.46
C ASP A 150 3.66 -10.30 6.97
N ARG A 151 3.69 -11.48 6.33
CA ARG A 151 2.87 -12.63 6.72
C ARG A 151 3.20 -13.06 8.13
N ASP A 152 4.48 -13.26 8.44
CA ASP A 152 4.90 -13.74 9.76
C ASP A 152 4.47 -12.78 10.88
N MET A 153 4.54 -11.47 10.64
CA MET A 153 4.04 -10.45 11.56
C MET A 153 2.52 -10.53 11.73
N ILE A 154 1.77 -10.61 10.63
CA ILE A 154 0.30 -10.58 10.68
C ILE A 154 -0.27 -11.85 11.30
N THR A 155 0.34 -13.01 11.02
CA THR A 155 -0.02 -14.28 11.68
C THR A 155 0.21 -14.18 13.18
N SER A 156 1.35 -13.63 13.61
CA SER A 156 1.63 -13.40 15.04
C SER A 156 0.63 -12.44 15.68
N GLN A 157 0.22 -11.39 14.98
CA GLN A 157 -0.84 -10.48 15.45
C GLN A 157 -2.19 -11.21 15.60
N GLN A 158 -2.55 -12.06 14.63
CA GLN A 158 -3.80 -12.84 14.68
C GLN A 158 -3.80 -13.81 15.86
N GLU A 159 -2.69 -14.50 16.13
CA GLU A 159 -2.55 -15.38 17.29
C GLU A 159 -2.72 -14.63 18.61
N ASN A 160 -2.15 -13.44 18.73
CA ASN A 160 -2.31 -12.60 19.93
C ASN A 160 -3.76 -12.14 20.13
N LEU A 161 -4.44 -11.71 19.05
CA LEU A 161 -5.84 -11.30 19.11
C LEU A 161 -6.78 -12.46 19.46
N ALA A 162 -6.44 -13.68 19.03
CA ALA A 162 -7.19 -14.88 19.41
C ALA A 162 -7.06 -15.21 20.92
N GLN A 163 -5.97 -14.81 21.56
CA GLN A 163 -5.75 -15.01 23.00
C GLN A 163 -6.45 -13.97 23.87
N ASP A 164 -6.70 -12.76 23.35
CA ASP A 164 -7.43 -11.69 24.04
C ASP A 164 -8.48 -11.03 23.13
N PRO A 165 -9.68 -11.63 23.01
CA PRO A 165 -10.74 -11.09 22.16
C PRO A 165 -11.28 -9.73 22.61
N GLU A 166 -11.07 -9.35 23.87
CA GLU A 166 -11.50 -8.06 24.42
C GLU A 166 -10.46 -6.95 24.20
N PHE A 167 -9.31 -7.28 23.63
CA PHE A 167 -8.24 -6.33 23.35
C PHE A 167 -8.74 -5.18 22.46
N LYS A 168 -8.47 -3.95 22.90
CA LYS A 168 -8.80 -2.74 22.15
C LYS A 168 -7.51 -2.08 21.67
N MET A 169 -7.32 -2.03 20.36
CA MET A 169 -6.21 -1.29 19.76
C MET A 169 -6.24 0.18 20.19
N VAL A 170 -5.07 0.69 20.59
CA VAL A 170 -4.86 2.10 20.89
C VAL A 170 -4.38 2.79 19.61
N PRO A 171 -5.16 3.71 19.02
CA PRO A 171 -4.78 4.35 17.77
C PRO A 171 -3.63 5.34 17.99
N LEU A 172 -2.69 5.35 17.06
CA LEU A 172 -1.62 6.33 16.95
C LEU A 172 -1.95 7.37 15.86
N SER A 173 -1.25 8.50 15.88
CA SER A 173 -1.43 9.56 14.87
C SER A 173 -1.09 9.08 13.44
N VAL A 174 -0.23 8.08 13.31
CA VAL A 174 0.12 7.44 12.04
C VAL A 174 -1.02 6.59 11.46
N ASP A 175 -2.00 6.19 12.28
CA ASP A 175 -3.15 5.36 11.88
C ASP A 175 -4.30 6.16 11.27
N ALA A 176 -4.07 7.42 10.90
CA ALA A 176 -5.10 8.28 10.33
C ALA A 176 -5.71 7.66 9.06
N ALA A 177 -4.89 7.12 8.15
CA ALA A 177 -5.37 6.44 6.94
C ALA A 177 -6.22 5.21 7.27
N LEU A 178 -5.79 4.45 8.28
CA LEU A 178 -6.50 3.27 8.74
C LEU A 178 -7.89 3.60 9.29
N SER A 179 -7.96 4.58 10.20
CA SER A 179 -9.23 5.02 10.81
C SER A 179 -10.22 5.51 9.74
N GLN A 180 -9.71 6.24 8.74
CA GLN A 180 -10.52 6.73 7.62
C GLN A 180 -11.03 5.60 6.74
N PHE A 181 -10.20 4.60 6.43
CA PHE A 181 -10.62 3.45 5.63
C PHE A 181 -11.64 2.58 6.37
N ARG A 182 -11.42 2.33 7.68
CA ARG A 182 -12.36 1.58 8.51
C ARG A 182 -13.76 2.21 8.50
N TRP A 183 -13.82 3.53 8.65
CA TRP A 183 -15.09 4.27 8.54
C TRP A 183 -15.79 4.05 7.18
N VAL A 184 -15.02 4.00 6.07
CA VAL A 184 -15.60 3.72 4.75
C VAL A 184 -16.13 2.29 4.70
N VAL A 185 -15.37 1.29 5.18
CA VAL A 185 -15.81 -0.11 5.22
C VAL A 185 -17.10 -0.27 6.03
N ASP A 186 -17.15 0.29 7.24
CA ASP A 186 -18.32 0.21 8.13
C ASP A 186 -19.58 0.76 7.43
N ARG A 187 -19.46 1.89 6.70
CA ARG A 187 -20.56 2.45 5.91
C ARG A 187 -21.04 1.52 4.78
N PHE A 188 -20.13 0.79 4.13
CA PHE A 188 -20.50 -0.17 3.09
C PHE A 188 -21.22 -1.40 3.70
N ILE A 189 -20.72 -1.91 4.83
CA ILE A 189 -21.35 -3.01 5.58
C ILE A 189 -22.77 -2.61 6.03
N GLU A 190 -22.94 -1.42 6.61
CA GLU A 190 -24.26 -0.92 7.02
C GLU A 190 -25.24 -0.82 5.83
N ALA A 191 -24.76 -0.40 4.66
CA ALA A 191 -25.58 -0.30 3.46
C ALA A 191 -25.98 -1.69 2.91
N GLU A 192 -25.08 -2.68 2.97
CA GLU A 192 -25.36 -4.07 2.61
C GLU A 192 -26.44 -4.68 3.52
N GLN A 193 -26.29 -4.53 4.84
CA GLN A 193 -27.26 -5.02 5.83
C GLN A 193 -28.66 -4.41 5.65
N GLN A 194 -28.75 -3.11 5.32
CA GLN A 194 -30.02 -2.45 5.04
C GLN A 194 -30.69 -2.96 3.76
N THR A 195 -29.91 -3.41 2.78
CA THR A 195 -30.41 -3.95 1.52
C THR A 195 -30.96 -5.36 1.71
N GLU A 196 -30.24 -6.20 2.45
CA GLU A 196 -30.67 -7.55 2.83
C GLU A 196 -31.94 -7.53 3.71
N GLY A 197 -32.00 -6.62 4.69
CA GLY A 197 -33.18 -6.44 5.55
C GLY A 197 -34.45 -6.00 4.82
N LYS A 198 -34.32 -5.32 3.66
CA LYS A 198 -35.46 -4.92 2.80
C LYS A 198 -35.88 -6.03 1.83
N GLY A 199 -34.97 -6.90 1.41
CA GLY A 199 -35.26 -8.05 0.55
C GLY A 199 -36.08 -9.16 1.25
N GLY A 200 -35.93 -9.32 2.57
CA GLY A 200 -36.67 -10.32 3.35
C GLY A 200 -38.14 -9.97 3.64
N ALA A 201 -38.56 -8.71 3.44
CA ALA A 201 -39.91 -8.25 3.81
C ALA A 201 -40.94 -8.30 2.66
N SER A 202 -40.55 -8.74 1.45
CA SER A 202 -41.42 -8.69 0.25
C SER A 202 -41.95 -10.05 -0.22
N ALA A 203 -41.78 -11.13 0.55
CA ALA A 203 -42.35 -12.44 0.22
C ALA A 203 -43.63 -12.73 1.03
N THR A 204 -44.61 -11.84 0.99
CA THR A 204 -45.98 -12.19 1.37
C THR A 204 -46.68 -12.75 0.14
N VAL A 205 -46.77 -14.07 0.11
CA VAL A 205 -47.55 -14.85 -0.86
C VAL A 205 -49.02 -14.40 -0.79
N VAL A 206 -49.58 -14.03 -1.95
CA VAL A 206 -51.03 -14.01 -2.20
C VAL A 206 -51.38 -15.21 -3.06
#